data_AF-A0A7V8YCD1-F1
#
_entry.id   AF-A0A7V8YCD1-F1
#
_cell.length_a   1.000
_cell.length_b   1.000
_cell.length_c   1.000
_cell.angle_alpha   90.00
_cell.angle_beta   90.00
_cell.angle_gamma   90.00
#
_symmetry.space_group_name_H-M   'P 1'
#
loop_
_entity.id
_entity.type
_entity.pdbx_description
1 polymer ?
#
loop_
_entity_poly.entity_id
_entity_poly.type
_entity_poly.pdbx_seq_one_letter_code
_entity_poly.pdbx_strand_id
1 'polypeptide(L)'
;MSGLILAACLALHATADEPVEAPPVEHAADPVESFRLELEDAKALWFRGEGDLARDKLRRLYFRAVSGEPVPLELSGECVIYLGEIEIERGSVEGAELVWRWLLQRDPTFPISPYHHSLEVIAQFELVRQRVVDELPLAPPPEIPRYPTWGYAPFGIPQLRQGKPVRGVLYLGGQALTAGASVGVFLHLVLANPEPGLFP
;
A
#
# COMPACT_ATOMS: atom_id res chain seq x y z
N MET A 1 -4.03 -77.70 15.12
CA MET A 1 -4.47 -77.36 16.49
C MET A 1 -4.76 -75.86 16.46
N SER A 2 -5.94 -75.42 16.03
CA SER A 2 -7.28 -75.53 16.65
C SER A 2 -7.42 -74.72 17.94
N GLY A 3 -8.32 -73.73 17.90
CA GLY A 3 -8.80 -72.94 19.04
C GLY A 3 -8.22 -71.51 19.02
N LEU A 4 -8.98 -70.42 19.10
CA LEU A 4 -10.30 -70.20 19.67
C LEU A 4 -10.94 -68.99 18.95
N ILE A 5 -12.17 -69.16 18.48
CA ILE A 5 -13.03 -68.09 17.96
C ILE A 5 -13.66 -67.42 19.17
N LEU A 6 -13.30 -66.16 19.45
CA LEU A 6 -13.95 -65.35 20.48
C LEU A 6 -15.13 -64.61 19.83
N ALA A 7 -16.31 -65.24 19.89
CA ALA A 7 -17.58 -64.61 19.57
C ALA A 7 -17.94 -63.63 20.69
N ALA A 8 -17.62 -62.34 20.50
CA ALA A 8 -18.08 -61.27 21.37
C ALA A 8 -19.52 -60.90 20.98
N CYS A 9 -20.43 -61.15 21.91
CA CYS A 9 -21.85 -60.84 21.83
C CYS A 9 -22.09 -59.36 21.46
N LEU A 10 -22.61 -59.11 20.27
CA LEU A 10 -23.30 -57.87 19.94
C LEU A 10 -24.61 -57.81 20.76
N ALA A 11 -24.55 -57.17 21.92
CA ALA A 11 -25.73 -56.70 22.63
C ALA A 11 -26.23 -55.43 21.92
N LEU A 12 -27.08 -55.62 20.92
CA LEU A 12 -27.79 -54.56 20.22
C LEU A 12 -28.75 -53.87 21.22
N HIS A 13 -28.27 -52.82 21.88
CA HIS A 13 -29.12 -51.93 22.68
C HIS A 13 -29.98 -51.12 21.72
N ALA A 14 -31.26 -51.46 21.63
CA ALA A 14 -32.29 -50.62 21.03
C ALA A 14 -32.47 -49.38 21.92
N THR A 15 -31.66 -48.35 21.67
CA THR A 15 -31.89 -47.01 22.23
C THR A 15 -33.17 -46.47 21.61
N ALA A 16 -34.12 -46.09 22.45
CA ALA A 16 -35.35 -45.42 22.03
C ALA A 16 -34.98 -44.24 21.12
N ASP A 17 -35.67 -44.17 19.99
CA ASP A 17 -35.56 -43.14 18.95
C ASP A 17 -36.12 -41.83 19.55
N GLU A 18 -35.32 -41.16 20.39
CA GLU A 18 -35.62 -39.80 20.81
C GLU A 18 -35.60 -38.92 19.56
N PRO A 19 -36.63 -38.10 19.32
CA PRO A 19 -36.65 -37.21 18.17
C PRO A 19 -35.40 -36.32 18.26
N VAL A 20 -34.48 -36.52 17.32
CA VAL A 20 -33.27 -35.70 17.16
C VAL A 20 -33.73 -34.27 16.95
N GLU A 21 -33.76 -33.50 18.04
CA GLU A 21 -33.99 -32.06 18.00
C GLU A 21 -32.91 -31.51 17.07
N ALA A 22 -33.34 -30.98 15.92
CA ALA A 22 -32.42 -30.44 14.93
C ALA A 22 -31.51 -29.45 15.69
N PRO A 23 -30.17 -29.60 15.59
CA PRO A 23 -29.27 -28.72 16.32
C PRO A 23 -29.70 -27.28 16.03
N PRO A 24 -29.79 -26.42 17.06
CA PRO A 24 -30.22 -25.05 16.88
C PRO A 24 -29.42 -24.48 15.72
N VAL A 25 -30.11 -23.91 14.73
CA VAL A 25 -29.49 -23.29 13.57
C VAL A 25 -28.58 -22.21 14.12
N GLU A 26 -27.31 -22.55 14.27
CA GLU A 26 -26.25 -21.66 14.72
C GLU A 26 -26.18 -20.59 13.63
N HIS A 27 -26.84 -19.45 13.89
CA HIS A 27 -26.76 -18.30 13.01
C HIS A 27 -25.27 -18.05 12.80
N ALA A 28 -24.80 -18.29 11.57
CA ALA A 28 -23.40 -18.12 11.21
C ALA A 28 -23.00 -16.74 11.70
N ALA A 29 -22.20 -16.71 12.78
CA ALA A 29 -21.83 -15.47 13.43
C ALA A 29 -21.19 -14.58 12.37
N ASP A 30 -21.53 -13.29 12.37
CA ASP A 30 -20.89 -12.31 11.49
C ASP A 30 -19.36 -12.51 11.59
N PRO A 31 -18.67 -12.87 10.48
CA PRO A 31 -17.26 -13.18 10.51
C PRO A 31 -16.41 -12.08 11.16
N VAL A 32 -16.80 -10.82 10.96
CA VAL A 32 -16.12 -9.66 11.53
C VAL A 32 -16.27 -9.64 13.05
N GLU A 33 -17.48 -9.89 13.54
CA GLU A 33 -17.77 -9.91 14.98
C GLU A 33 -17.11 -11.11 15.68
N SER A 34 -17.15 -12.30 15.07
CA SER A 34 -16.42 -13.47 15.55
C SER A 34 -14.92 -13.19 15.64
N PHE A 35 -14.33 -12.62 14.58
CA PHE A 35 -12.91 -12.27 14.56
C PHE A 35 -12.56 -11.28 15.68
N ARG A 36 -13.39 -10.23 15.86
CA ARG A 36 -13.20 -9.21 16.89
C ARG A 36 -13.26 -9.81 18.31
N LEU A 37 -14.25 -10.65 18.59
CA LEU A 37 -14.38 -11.30 19.91
C LEU A 37 -13.21 -12.23 20.21
N GLU A 38 -12.76 -13.00 19.22
CA GLU A 38 -11.59 -13.88 19.38
C GLU A 38 -10.28 -13.09 19.54
N LEU A 39 -10.14 -11.94 18.87
CA LEU A 39 -9.00 -11.03 19.04
C LEU A 39 -8.96 -10.45 20.46
N GLU A 40 -10.08 -9.98 20.99
CA GLU A 40 -10.17 -9.48 22.36
C GLU A 40 -9.87 -10.57 23.39
N ASP A 41 -10.33 -11.79 23.18
CA ASP A 41 -9.98 -12.94 24.04
C ASP A 41 -8.48 -13.28 23.97
N ALA A 42 -7.87 -13.23 22.78
CA ALA A 42 -6.44 -13.43 22.62
C ALA A 42 -5.61 -12.34 23.32
N LYS A 43 -6.03 -11.07 23.24
CA LYS A 43 -5.43 -9.95 23.98
C LYS A 43 -5.59 -10.13 25.49
N ALA A 44 -6.75 -10.59 25.96
CA ALA A 44 -6.98 -10.85 27.37
C ALA A 44 -6.08 -11.99 27.92
N LEU A 45 -5.76 -13.00 27.11
CA LEU A 45 -4.76 -14.02 27.47
C LEU A 45 -3.35 -13.42 27.54
N TRP A 46 -3.01 -12.57 26.58
CA TRP A 46 -1.71 -11.90 26.56
C TRP A 46 -1.47 -11.07 27.83
N PHE A 47 -2.42 -10.21 28.20
CA PHE A 47 -2.33 -9.38 29.40
C PHE A 47 -2.33 -10.15 30.72
N ARG A 48 -2.77 -11.43 30.72
CA ARG A 48 -2.67 -12.34 31.87
C ARG A 48 -1.33 -13.07 31.97
N GLY A 49 -0.43 -12.88 31.00
CA GLY A 49 0.84 -13.61 30.90
C GLY A 49 0.71 -15.01 30.28
N GLU A 50 -0.44 -15.35 29.71
CA GLU A 50 -0.69 -16.63 29.03
C GLU A 50 -0.19 -16.58 27.57
N GLY A 51 1.09 -16.22 27.39
CA GLY A 51 1.67 -15.87 26.09
C GLY A 51 1.59 -16.97 25.02
N ASP A 52 1.78 -18.23 25.38
CA ASP A 52 1.64 -19.37 24.45
C ASP A 52 0.21 -19.50 23.90
N LEU A 53 -0.79 -19.37 24.77
CA LEU A 53 -2.21 -19.49 24.38
C LEU A 53 -2.67 -18.30 23.54
N ALA A 54 -2.22 -17.08 23.91
CA ALA A 54 -2.46 -15.87 23.14
C ALA A 54 -1.87 -16.00 21.73
N ARG A 55 -0.62 -16.46 21.64
CA ARG A 55 0.08 -16.71 20.37
C ARG A 55 -0.70 -17.69 19.49
N ASP A 56 -1.12 -18.82 20.03
CA ASP A 56 -1.84 -19.84 19.25
C ASP A 56 -3.19 -19.31 18.72
N LYS A 57 -3.90 -18.49 19.50
CA LYS A 57 -5.12 -17.81 19.03
C LYS A 57 -4.82 -16.79 17.94
N LEU A 58 -3.85 -15.90 18.16
CA LEU A 58 -3.45 -14.88 17.18
C LEU A 58 -2.95 -15.50 15.88
N ARG A 59 -2.23 -16.63 15.93
CA ARG A 59 -1.82 -17.37 14.72
C ARG A 59 -3.02 -17.89 13.93
N ARG A 60 -4.06 -18.41 14.60
CA ARG A 60 -5.30 -18.83 13.91
C ARG A 60 -6.01 -17.66 13.24
N LEU A 61 -6.13 -16.53 13.93
CA LEU A 61 -6.71 -15.29 13.38
C LEU A 61 -5.87 -14.76 12.21
N TYR A 62 -4.55 -14.78 12.32
CA TYR A 62 -3.65 -14.45 11.22
C TYR A 62 -3.89 -15.35 9.99
N PHE A 63 -3.98 -16.67 10.17
CA PHE A 63 -4.28 -17.58 9.06
C PHE A 63 -5.64 -17.33 8.42
N ARG A 64 -6.66 -16.99 9.21
CA ARG A 64 -7.98 -16.57 8.72
C ARG A 64 -7.89 -15.31 7.84
N ALA A 65 -7.20 -14.28 8.31
CA ALA A 65 -6.99 -13.04 7.56
C ALA A 65 -6.18 -13.25 6.27
N VAL A 66 -5.12 -14.07 6.31
CA VAL A 66 -4.29 -14.41 5.14
C VAL A 66 -5.08 -15.25 4.12
N SER A 67 -6.01 -16.08 4.58
CA SER A 67 -6.86 -16.94 3.73
C SER A 67 -7.99 -16.17 3.03
N GLY A 68 -8.10 -14.85 3.24
CA GLY A 68 -9.06 -14.00 2.55
C GLY A 68 -10.41 -13.89 3.23
N GLU A 69 -10.50 -14.19 4.53
CA GLU A 69 -11.71 -13.86 5.30
C GLU A 69 -11.98 -12.35 5.24
N PRO A 70 -13.23 -11.89 5.03
CA PRO A 70 -13.56 -10.48 4.81
C PRO A 70 -13.53 -9.69 6.13
N VAL A 71 -12.35 -9.55 6.72
CA VAL A 71 -12.11 -8.82 7.97
C VAL A 71 -11.50 -7.45 7.64
N PRO A 72 -11.95 -6.36 8.28
CA PRO A 72 -11.34 -5.04 8.14
C PRO A 72 -9.82 -5.07 8.40
N LEU A 73 -9.07 -4.27 7.64
CA LEU A 73 -7.61 -4.22 7.74
C LEU A 73 -7.18 -3.80 9.15
N GLU A 74 -7.96 -2.96 9.82
CA GLU A 74 -7.71 -2.48 11.18
C GLU A 74 -7.66 -3.63 12.19
N LEU A 75 -8.63 -4.55 12.16
CA LEU A 75 -8.68 -5.71 13.06
C LEU A 75 -7.59 -6.72 12.74
N SER A 76 -7.38 -7.01 11.45
CA SER A 76 -6.32 -7.95 11.05
C SER A 76 -4.92 -7.38 11.33
N GLY A 77 -4.74 -6.07 11.21
CA GLY A 77 -3.51 -5.37 11.52
C GLY A 77 -3.22 -5.36 13.02
N GLU A 78 -4.22 -5.11 13.86
CA GLU A 78 -4.08 -5.23 15.33
C GLU A 78 -3.68 -6.66 15.74
N CYS A 79 -4.32 -7.68 15.17
CA CYS A 79 -3.94 -9.08 15.37
C CYS A 79 -2.48 -9.36 14.98
N VAL A 80 -2.03 -8.84 13.84
CA VAL A 80 -0.66 -9.04 13.33
C VAL A 80 0.37 -8.30 14.17
N ILE A 81 0.05 -7.10 14.68
CA ILE A 81 0.92 -6.36 15.58
C ILE A 81 1.13 -7.15 16.87
N TYR A 82 0.06 -7.58 17.54
CA TYR A 82 0.18 -8.38 18.77
C TYR A 82 0.89 -9.72 18.54
N LEU A 83 0.66 -10.37 17.40
CA LEU A 83 1.39 -11.60 17.08
C LEU A 83 2.89 -11.36 16.97
N GLY A 84 3.31 -10.30 16.26
CA GLY A 84 4.72 -9.96 16.14
C GLY A 84 5.35 -9.50 17.46
N GLU A 85 4.60 -8.78 18.32
CA GLU A 85 5.04 -8.43 19.67
C GLU A 85 5.35 -9.69 20.50
N ILE A 86 4.48 -10.71 20.45
CA ILE A 86 4.76 -11.98 21.12
C ILE A 86 6.00 -12.67 20.54
N GLU A 87 6.23 -12.62 19.22
CA GLU A 87 7.45 -13.20 18.63
C GLU A 87 8.71 -12.46 19.09
N ILE A 88 8.68 -11.13 19.25
CA ILE A 88 9.78 -10.34 19.83
C ILE A 88 10.06 -10.77 21.27
N GLU A 89 9.05 -10.89 22.13
CA GLU A 89 9.24 -11.30 23.53
C GLU A 89 9.83 -12.72 23.66
N ARG A 90 9.60 -13.58 22.66
CA ARG A 90 10.20 -14.92 22.57
C ARG A 90 11.61 -14.92 21.98
N GLY A 91 12.14 -13.76 21.60
CA GLY A 91 13.45 -13.60 20.98
C GLY A 91 13.49 -13.94 19.48
N SER A 92 12.34 -14.01 18.80
CA SER A 92 12.25 -14.29 17.36
C SER A 92 11.93 -13.02 16.56
N VAL A 93 12.97 -12.23 16.27
CA VAL A 93 12.85 -11.02 15.46
C VAL A 93 12.43 -11.36 14.03
N GLU A 94 12.95 -12.46 13.48
CA GLU A 94 12.60 -12.94 12.14
C GLU A 94 11.13 -13.37 12.07
N GLY A 95 10.61 -13.98 13.16
CA GLY A 95 9.20 -14.35 13.27
C GLY A 95 8.29 -13.13 13.23
N ALA A 96 8.64 -12.08 13.97
CA ALA A 96 7.92 -10.80 13.96
C ALA A 96 7.97 -10.12 12.59
N GLU A 97 9.15 -10.06 11.96
CA GLU A 97 9.30 -9.47 10.62
C GLU A 97 8.44 -10.18 9.58
N LEU A 98 8.38 -11.52 9.61
CA LEU A 98 7.58 -12.31 8.67
C LEU A 98 6.09 -11.92 8.73
N VAL A 99 5.52 -11.80 9.93
CA VAL A 99 4.10 -11.45 10.09
C VAL A 99 3.82 -9.98 9.78
N TRP A 100 4.68 -9.05 10.21
CA TRP A 100 4.49 -7.62 9.93
C TRP A 100 4.66 -7.27 8.45
N ARG A 101 5.54 -7.96 7.72
CA ARG A 101 5.67 -7.78 6.26
C ARG A 101 4.33 -8.02 5.54
N TRP A 102 3.53 -9.00 5.96
CA TRP A 102 2.22 -9.27 5.36
C TRP A 102 1.27 -8.06 5.49
N LEU A 103 1.29 -7.37 6.63
CA LEU A 103 0.48 -6.17 6.90
C LEU A 103 1.01 -4.99 6.09
N LEU A 104 2.32 -4.73 6.17
CA LEU A 104 2.96 -3.56 5.58
C LEU A 104 3.03 -3.63 4.04
N GLN A 105 2.99 -4.81 3.44
CA GLN A 105 2.83 -4.95 1.99
C GLN A 105 1.43 -4.56 1.49
N ARG A 106 0.41 -4.62 2.35
CA ARG A 106 -0.96 -4.19 2.04
C ARG A 106 -1.17 -2.72 2.32
N ASP A 107 -0.64 -2.26 3.45
CA ASP A 107 -0.66 -0.85 3.85
C ASP A 107 0.68 -0.47 4.49
N PRO A 108 1.62 0.10 3.72
CA PRO A 108 2.91 0.58 4.23
C PRO A 108 2.78 1.70 5.27
N THR A 109 1.60 2.34 5.35
CA THR A 109 1.33 3.46 6.25
C THR A 109 0.55 3.04 7.50
N PHE A 110 0.31 1.73 7.68
CA PHE A 110 -0.48 1.21 8.79
C PHE A 110 0.06 1.69 10.15
N PRO A 111 -0.76 2.33 11.00
CA PRO A 111 -0.29 2.92 12.25
C PRO A 111 -0.04 1.87 13.33
N ILE A 112 0.98 2.09 14.15
CA ILE A 112 1.21 1.36 15.40
C ILE A 112 1.03 2.32 16.58
N SER A 113 0.23 1.93 17.58
CA SER A 113 -0.08 2.80 18.72
C SER A 113 1.07 2.82 19.74
N PRO A 114 1.67 3.98 20.03
CA PRO A 114 2.74 4.07 21.02
C PRO A 114 2.26 3.87 22.47
N TYR A 115 0.94 3.87 22.69
CA TYR A 115 0.35 3.67 24.02
C TYR A 115 0.09 2.20 24.36
N HIS A 116 0.10 1.31 23.36
CA HIS A 116 -0.26 -0.11 23.55
C HIS A 116 0.93 -1.06 23.39
N HIS A 117 2.05 -0.58 22.84
CA HIS A 117 3.22 -1.41 22.53
C HIS A 117 4.49 -0.81 23.13
N SER A 118 5.46 -1.67 23.45
CA SER A 118 6.75 -1.21 23.95
C SER A 118 7.55 -0.43 22.89
N LEU A 119 8.50 0.40 23.34
CA LEU A 119 9.39 1.15 22.43
C LEU A 119 10.21 0.22 21.53
N GLU A 120 10.57 -0.97 22.04
CA GLU A 120 11.30 -1.98 21.26
C GLU A 120 10.45 -2.51 20.11
N VAL A 121 9.20 -2.89 20.37
CA VAL A 121 8.25 -3.37 19.33
C VAL A 121 8.04 -2.29 18.27
N ILE A 122 7.85 -1.04 18.67
CA ILE A 122 7.69 0.09 17.74
C ILE A 122 8.93 0.27 16.88
N ALA A 123 10.13 0.28 17.48
CA ALA A 123 11.37 0.44 16.74
C ALA A 123 11.58 -0.69 15.70
N GLN A 124 11.27 -1.92 16.05
CA GLN A 124 11.36 -3.06 15.13
C GLN A 124 10.30 -2.99 14.03
N PHE A 125 9.05 -2.63 14.36
CA PHE A 125 7.99 -2.46 13.38
C PHE A 125 8.33 -1.38 12.34
N GLU A 126 8.85 -0.23 12.79
CA GLU A 126 9.29 0.86 11.90
C GLU A 126 10.48 0.45 11.02
N LEU A 127 11.42 -0.34 11.55
CA LEU A 127 12.53 -0.88 10.76
C LEU A 127 12.01 -1.81 9.64
N VAL A 128 11.04 -2.67 9.93
CA VAL A 128 10.41 -3.53 8.92
C VAL A 128 9.62 -2.69 7.92
N ARG A 129 8.89 -1.66 8.37
CA ARG A 129 8.20 -0.70 7.47
C ARG A 129 9.17 -0.07 6.49
N GLN A 130 10.32 0.43 6.96
CA GLN A 130 11.32 1.05 6.10
C GLN A 130 11.81 0.07 5.03
N ARG A 131 12.14 -1.17 5.41
CA ARG A 131 12.58 -2.22 4.46
C ARG A 131 11.50 -2.53 3.42
N VAL A 132 10.24 -2.66 3.84
CA VAL A 132 9.13 -2.92 2.91
C VAL A 132 8.96 -1.75 1.93
N VAL A 133 9.04 -0.51 2.40
CA VAL A 133 8.95 0.69 1.54
C VAL A 133 10.10 0.74 0.54
N ASP A 134 11.32 0.42 0.96
CA ASP A 134 12.50 0.39 0.09
C ASP A 134 12.44 -0.75 -0.95
N GLU A 135 11.74 -1.84 -0.66
CA GLU A 135 11.49 -2.97 -1.56
C GLU A 135 10.36 -2.71 -2.58
N LEU A 136 9.48 -1.73 -2.33
CA LEU A 136 8.39 -1.41 -3.26
C LEU A 136 8.96 -0.86 -4.57
N PRO A 137 8.44 -1.31 -5.74
CA PRO A 137 8.92 -0.81 -7.02
C PRO A 137 8.70 0.71 -7.07
N LEU A 138 9.79 1.45 -7.25
CA LEU A 138 9.71 2.88 -7.53
C LEU A 138 8.74 3.06 -8.70
N ALA A 139 7.70 3.88 -8.49
CA ALA A 139 6.82 4.27 -9.59
C ALA A 139 7.70 4.74 -10.75
N PRO A 140 7.43 4.31 -12.00
CA PRO A 140 8.20 4.78 -13.12
C PRO A 140 8.22 6.31 -13.07
N PRO A 141 9.39 6.94 -13.31
CA PRO A 141 9.47 8.40 -13.27
C PRO A 141 8.35 8.97 -14.15
N PRO A 142 7.69 10.05 -13.72
CA PRO A 142 6.58 10.61 -14.50
C PRO A 142 7.07 10.83 -15.93
N GLU A 143 6.33 10.32 -16.91
CA GLU A 143 6.65 10.57 -18.31
C GLU A 143 6.68 12.08 -18.52
N ILE A 144 7.88 12.64 -18.67
CA ILE A 144 8.03 14.04 -19.02
C ILE A 144 7.40 14.15 -20.41
N PRO A 145 6.30 14.93 -20.59
CA PRO A 145 5.68 15.05 -21.89
C PRO A 145 6.74 15.55 -22.86
N ARG A 146 7.06 14.72 -23.86
CA ARG A 146 7.97 15.08 -24.94
C ARG A 146 7.28 16.13 -25.78
N TYR A 147 7.37 17.39 -25.39
CA TYR A 147 6.95 18.50 -26.23
C TYR A 147 7.72 18.38 -27.54
N PRO A 148 7.03 18.34 -28.68
CA PRO A 148 7.73 18.17 -29.92
C PRO A 148 8.60 19.42 -30.16
N THR A 149 9.85 19.22 -30.59
CA THR A 149 10.86 20.28 -30.74
C THR A 149 10.39 21.44 -31.61
N TRP A 150 9.44 21.19 -32.53
CA TRP A 150 8.84 22.22 -33.36
C TRP A 150 8.01 23.25 -32.60
N GLY A 151 7.63 23.01 -31.34
CA GLY A 151 6.95 24.01 -30.49
C GLY A 151 7.78 25.28 -30.25
N TYR A 152 9.10 25.21 -30.47
CA TYR A 152 10.04 26.33 -30.37
C TYR A 152 10.41 26.95 -31.73
N ALA A 153 9.78 26.51 -32.83
CA ALA A 153 10.07 27.07 -34.15
C ALA A 153 9.66 28.56 -34.21
N PRO A 154 10.52 29.46 -34.74
CA PRO A 154 10.19 30.87 -34.88
C PRO A 154 9.05 31.09 -35.89
N PHE A 155 8.58 32.34 -36.01
CA PHE A 155 7.63 32.76 -37.04
C PHE A 155 6.22 32.16 -36.96
N GLY A 156 5.82 31.68 -35.79
CA GLY A 156 4.45 31.21 -35.56
C GLY A 156 4.11 29.89 -36.27
N ILE A 157 5.12 29.17 -36.76
CA ILE A 157 4.99 27.83 -37.39
C ILE A 157 4.17 26.85 -36.52
N PRO A 158 4.34 26.83 -35.18
CA PRO A 158 3.52 25.95 -34.34
C PRO A 158 2.02 26.23 -34.45
N GLN A 159 1.64 27.50 -34.47
CA GLN A 159 0.26 27.96 -34.52
C GLN A 159 -0.37 27.70 -35.89
N LEU A 160 0.42 27.80 -36.96
CA LEU A 160 -0.01 27.43 -38.32
C LEU A 160 -0.32 25.93 -38.42
N ARG A 161 0.54 25.06 -37.87
CA ARG A 161 0.33 23.60 -37.89
C ARG A 161 -0.84 23.13 -37.03
N GLN A 162 -1.17 23.87 -35.97
CA GLN A 162 -2.32 23.59 -35.11
C GLN A 162 -3.66 24.13 -35.66
N GLY A 163 -3.71 24.58 -36.91
CA GLY A 163 -4.94 25.13 -37.51
C GLY A 163 -5.39 26.46 -36.89
N LYS A 164 -4.47 27.22 -36.26
CA LYS A 164 -4.73 28.52 -35.65
C LYS A 164 -4.03 29.65 -36.44
N PRO A 165 -4.43 29.90 -37.71
CA PRO A 165 -3.69 30.78 -38.62
C PRO A 165 -3.61 32.21 -38.12
N VAL A 166 -4.69 32.74 -37.54
CA VAL A 166 -4.74 34.11 -37.00
C VAL A 166 -3.68 34.32 -35.93
N ARG A 167 -3.51 33.35 -35.01
CA ARG A 167 -2.49 33.43 -33.95
C ARG A 167 -1.08 33.35 -34.53
N GLY A 168 -0.86 32.53 -35.56
CA GLY A 168 0.42 32.45 -36.25
C GLY A 168 0.80 33.76 -36.92
N VAL A 169 -0.14 34.39 -37.64
CA VAL A 169 0.08 35.69 -38.31
C VAL A 169 0.35 36.80 -37.29
N LEU A 170 -0.39 36.86 -36.18
CA LEU A 170 -0.15 37.86 -35.14
C LEU A 170 1.26 37.72 -34.53
N TYR A 171 1.69 36.48 -34.27
CA TYR A 171 3.01 36.21 -33.72
C TYR A 171 4.13 36.58 -34.71
N LEU A 172 3.98 36.18 -35.97
CA LEU A 172 4.89 36.57 -37.06
C LEU A 172 4.99 38.09 -37.21
N GLY A 173 3.85 38.78 -37.22
CA GLY A 173 3.77 40.24 -37.31
C GLY A 173 4.47 40.92 -36.13
N GLY A 174 4.27 40.41 -34.91
CA GLY A 174 4.97 40.89 -33.72
C GLY A 174 6.49 40.72 -33.81
N GLN A 175 6.96 39.55 -34.27
CA GLN A 175 8.40 39.31 -34.45
C GLN A 175 9.01 40.23 -35.52
N ALA A 176 8.32 40.40 -36.65
CA ALA A 176 8.77 41.27 -37.74
C ALA A 176 8.82 42.75 -37.31
N LEU A 177 7.81 43.21 -36.56
CA LEU A 177 7.76 44.58 -36.05
C LEU A 177 8.89 44.86 -35.06
N THR A 178 9.11 43.96 -34.10
CA THR A 178 10.21 44.13 -33.13
C THR A 178 11.57 44.09 -33.82
N ALA A 179 11.79 43.15 -34.74
CA ALA A 179 13.04 43.07 -35.50
C ALA A 179 13.27 44.34 -36.35
N GLY A 180 12.22 44.81 -37.04
CA GLY A 180 12.27 46.04 -37.83
C GLY A 180 12.55 47.28 -36.98
N ALA A 181 11.92 47.39 -35.80
CA ALA A 181 12.18 48.46 -34.84
C ALA A 181 13.63 48.42 -34.32
N SER A 182 14.15 47.23 -33.99
CA SER A 182 15.53 47.08 -33.55
C SER A 182 16.54 47.52 -34.63
N VAL A 183 16.34 47.11 -35.88
CA VAL A 183 17.18 47.55 -37.01
C VAL A 183 17.04 49.06 -37.24
N GLY A 184 15.82 49.60 -37.18
CA GLY A 184 15.57 51.02 -37.37
C GLY A 184 16.23 51.89 -36.30
N VAL A 185 16.11 51.51 -35.03
CA VAL A 185 16.79 52.18 -33.91
C VAL A 185 18.30 52.10 -34.06
N PHE A 186 18.84 50.93 -34.43
CA PHE A 186 20.27 50.77 -34.66
C PHE A 186 20.77 51.70 -35.79
N LEU A 187 20.11 51.70 -36.94
CA LEU A 187 20.46 52.58 -38.06
C LEU A 187 20.34 54.05 -37.69
N HIS A 188 19.30 54.44 -36.95
CA HIS A 188 19.13 55.81 -36.47
C HIS A 188 20.30 56.23 -35.57
N LEU A 189 20.70 55.38 -34.61
CA LEU A 189 21.82 55.66 -33.71
C LEU A 189 23.16 55.78 -34.46
N VAL A 190 23.40 54.90 -35.46
CA VAL A 190 24.59 54.94 -36.31
C VAL A 190 24.64 56.23 -37.14
N LEU A 191 23.52 56.64 -37.73
CA LEU A 191 23.45 57.87 -38.54
C LEU A 191 23.51 59.14 -37.70
N ALA A 192 22.97 59.12 -36.48
CA ALA A 192 23.00 60.27 -35.57
C ALA A 192 24.39 60.48 -34.93
N ASN A 193 25.20 59.41 -34.82
CA ASN A 193 26.55 59.46 -34.26
C ASN A 193 27.57 58.92 -35.27
N PRO A 194 27.85 59.66 -36.36
CA PRO A 194 28.84 59.23 -37.33
C PRO A 194 30.23 59.25 -36.69
N GLU A 195 30.74 58.08 -36.30
CA GLU A 195 32.13 57.88 -35.91
C GLU A 195 33.03 58.20 -37.12
N PRO A 196 33.98 59.16 -37.02
CA PRO A 196 34.90 59.44 -38.11
C PRO A 196 35.82 58.23 -38.33
N GLY A 197 35.51 57.40 -39.33
CA GLY A 197 36.34 56.27 -39.77
C GLY A 197 35.66 54.90 -39.84
N LEU A 198 34.36 54.78 -39.54
CA LEU A 198 33.66 53.48 -39.50
C LEU A 198 33.02 53.04 -40.85
N PHE A 199 33.04 53.91 -41.85
CA PHE A 199 32.67 53.57 -43.24
C PHE A 199 33.75 54.13 -44.18
N PRO A 200 34.47 53.29 -44.95
CA PRO A 200 35.37 53.74 -46.01
C PRO A 200 34.62 54.34 -47.21
#